data_AF-A0A097IET0-F1
#
_entry.id   AF-A0A097IET0-F1
#
_cell.length_a   1.000
_cell.length_b   1.000
_cell.length_c   1.000
_cell.angle_alpha   90.00
_cell.angle_beta   90.00
_cell.angle_gamma   90.00
#
_symmetry.space_group_name_H-M   'P 1'
#
loop_
_entity.id
_entity.type
_entity.pdbx_description
1 polymer ?
#
loop_
_entity_poly.entity_id
_entity_poly.type
_entity_poly.pdbx_seq_one_letter_code
_entity_poly.pdbx_strand_id
1 'polypeptide(L)'
;MANRSPRPKRQLRLPAVDTQRLDISSLAVIAFVLLIILGAVYAPMKNFFDGRTEIARLNESIAAKQAEKDALLEEIGQYDDEAFVRQEARRRLGVIEPGETAWRIVDPRLTPESSVTTSSTDEAVQPEWYEVLWDSVATSPSPAGDMHLPVQ
;
A
#
# COMPACT_ATOMS: atom_id res chain seq x y z
N MET A 1 -43.90 25.62 -94.46
CA MET A 1 -43.47 26.34 -93.25
C MET A 1 -42.62 25.39 -92.41
N ALA A 2 -41.30 25.55 -92.39
CA ALA A 2 -40.41 24.77 -91.53
C ALA A 2 -39.41 25.73 -90.87
N ASN A 3 -39.69 26.10 -89.62
CA ASN A 3 -38.83 26.95 -88.82
C ASN A 3 -37.82 26.05 -88.06
N ARG A 4 -36.54 26.15 -88.38
CA ARG A 4 -35.46 25.52 -87.60
C ARG A 4 -34.68 26.63 -86.88
N SER A 5 -35.03 26.88 -85.63
CA SER A 5 -34.25 27.75 -84.76
C SER A 5 -32.92 27.07 -84.37
N PRO A 6 -31.78 27.78 -84.37
CA PRO A 6 -30.51 27.19 -83.97
C PRO A 6 -30.47 26.92 -82.46
N ARG A 7 -30.02 25.71 -82.08
CA ARG A 7 -29.85 25.32 -80.67
C ARG A 7 -28.70 26.11 -80.02
N PRO A 8 -28.86 26.64 -78.79
CA PRO A 8 -27.76 27.27 -78.08
C PRO A 8 -26.73 26.20 -77.66
N LYS A 9 -25.46 26.44 -77.99
CA LYS A 9 -24.35 25.63 -77.50
C LYS A 9 -24.21 25.86 -75.99
N ARG A 10 -24.67 24.89 -75.20
CA ARG A 10 -24.50 24.87 -73.74
C ARG A 10 -23.02 24.69 -73.41
N GLN A 11 -22.37 25.79 -73.04
CA GLN A 11 -20.99 25.76 -72.58
C GLN A 11 -20.98 25.19 -71.16
N LEU A 12 -20.40 24.01 -70.97
CA LEU A 12 -20.08 23.51 -69.64
C LEU A 12 -18.97 24.39 -69.07
N ARG A 13 -19.34 25.35 -68.20
CA ARG A 13 -18.37 25.99 -67.31
C ARG A 13 -18.12 25.02 -66.16
N LEU A 14 -16.96 24.38 -66.19
CA LEU A 14 -16.45 23.64 -65.03
C LEU A 14 -16.08 24.67 -63.95
N PRO A 15 -16.44 24.42 -62.68
CA PRO A 15 -15.98 25.27 -61.59
C PRO A 15 -14.45 25.18 -61.54
N ALA A 16 -13.78 26.31 -61.68
CA ALA A 16 -12.37 26.41 -61.36
C ALA A 16 -12.27 26.19 -59.84
N VAL A 17 -11.60 25.11 -59.43
CA VAL A 17 -11.20 24.95 -58.04
C VAL A 17 -10.20 26.07 -57.78
N ASP A 18 -10.63 27.07 -57.02
CA ASP A 18 -9.75 28.13 -56.57
C ASP A 18 -8.74 27.48 -55.63
N THR A 19 -7.59 27.10 -56.17
CA THR A 19 -6.42 26.72 -55.38
C THR A 19 -5.91 28.00 -54.74
N GLN A 20 -6.65 28.44 -53.73
CA GLN A 20 -6.30 29.51 -52.83
C GLN A 20 -4.84 29.27 -52.46
N ARG A 21 -4.00 30.22 -52.85
CA ARG A 21 -2.56 30.18 -52.60
C ARG A 21 -2.39 29.68 -51.19
N LEU A 22 -1.64 28.58 -51.03
CA LEU A 22 -1.35 28.03 -49.71
C LEU A 22 -0.64 29.13 -48.93
N ASP A 23 -1.43 29.92 -48.20
CA ASP A 23 -0.94 31.05 -47.47
C ASP A 23 -0.01 30.47 -46.42
N ILE A 24 1.23 30.96 -46.35
CA ILE A 24 2.27 30.43 -45.46
C ILE A 24 1.76 30.39 -44.00
N SER A 25 0.82 31.28 -43.66
CA SER A 25 0.07 31.28 -42.40
C SER A 25 -0.77 30.01 -42.20
N SER A 26 -1.50 29.53 -43.21
CA SER A 26 -2.27 28.28 -43.13
C SER A 26 -1.37 27.06 -42.94
N LEU A 27 -0.23 27.01 -43.63
CA LEU A 27 0.77 25.97 -43.47
C LEU A 27 1.40 26.00 -42.06
N ALA A 28 1.69 27.20 -41.54
CA ALA A 28 2.23 27.41 -40.21
C ALA A 28 1.25 26.95 -39.11
N VAL A 29 -0.04 27.25 -39.28
CA VAL A 29 -1.09 26.78 -38.35
C VAL A 29 -1.19 25.26 -38.35
N ILE A 30 -1.17 24.61 -39.53
CA ILE A 30 -1.20 23.15 -39.63
C ILE A 30 0.04 22.53 -38.97
N ALA A 31 1.23 23.07 -39.24
CA ALA A 31 2.48 22.59 -38.62
C ALA A 31 2.45 22.73 -37.09
N PHE A 32 1.92 23.84 -36.58
CA PHE A 32 1.77 24.07 -35.14
C PHE A 32 0.79 23.07 -34.49
N VAL A 33 -0.35 22.82 -35.13
CA VAL A 33 -1.32 21.80 -34.67
C VAL A 33 -0.70 20.40 -34.66
N LEU A 34 0.08 20.05 -35.68
CA LEU A 34 0.81 18.77 -35.74
C LEU A 34 1.83 18.66 -34.60
N LEU A 35 2.55 19.73 -34.27
CA LEU A 35 3.48 19.75 -33.14
C LEU A 35 2.76 19.57 -31.79
N ILE A 36 1.59 20.18 -31.62
CA ILE A 36 0.76 19.98 -30.42
C ILE A 36 0.31 18.52 -30.31
N ILE A 37 -0.20 17.94 -31.40
CA ILE A 37 -0.64 16.53 -31.43
C ILE A 37 0.53 15.60 -31.12
N LEU A 38 1.70 15.84 -31.72
CA LEU A 38 2.90 15.05 -31.49
C LEU A 38 3.38 15.16 -30.02
N GLY A 39 3.37 16.35 -29.44
CA GLY A 39 3.69 16.58 -28.03
C GLY A 39 2.69 15.92 -27.07
N ALA A 40 1.40 15.96 -27.40
CA ALA A 40 0.35 15.33 -26.61
C ALA A 40 0.45 13.80 -26.59
N VAL A 41 0.95 13.18 -27.66
CA VAL A 41 1.22 11.72 -27.73
C VAL A 41 2.57 11.36 -27.11
N TYR A 42 3.55 12.27 -27.12
CA TYR A 42 4.88 12.03 -26.55
C TYR A 42 4.85 11.81 -25.02
N ALA A 43 4.08 12.61 -24.28
CA ALA A 43 3.96 12.49 -22.83
C ALA A 43 3.41 11.12 -22.33
N PRO A 44 2.29 10.58 -22.86
CA PRO A 44 1.76 9.29 -22.42
C PRO A 44 2.66 8.10 -22.79
N MET A 45 3.52 8.23 -23.80
CA MET A 45 4.47 7.17 -24.18
C MET A 45 5.53 6.93 -23.08
N LYS A 46 5.90 7.96 -22.31
CA LYS A 46 6.82 7.84 -21.18
C LYS A 46 6.15 7.19 -19.96
N ASN A 47 4.90 7.56 -19.65
CA ASN A 47 4.17 7.05 -18.48
C ASN A 47 3.77 5.57 -18.58
N PHE A 48 3.77 4.97 -19.77
CA PHE A 48 3.31 3.58 -19.95
C PHE A 48 4.30 2.53 -19.43
N PHE A 49 5.58 2.88 -19.28
CA PHE A 49 6.63 1.95 -18.85
C PHE A 49 6.89 1.96 -17.34
N ASP A 50 6.60 3.06 -16.65
CA ASP A 50 6.84 3.18 -15.21
C ASP A 50 5.78 2.46 -14.35
N GLY A 51 4.59 2.20 -14.91
CA GLY A 51 3.51 1.50 -14.19
C GLY A 51 3.77 0.02 -13.93
N ARG A 52 4.61 -0.65 -14.73
CA ARG A 52 4.78 -2.11 -14.63
C ARG A 52 5.74 -2.52 -13.52
N THR A 53 6.78 -1.74 -13.26
CA THR A 53 7.74 -2.02 -12.18
C THR A 53 7.10 -1.80 -10.82
N GLU A 54 6.24 -0.79 -10.70
CA GLU A 54 5.53 -0.50 -9.45
C GLU A 54 4.49 -1.59 -9.14
N ILE A 55 3.75 -2.06 -10.15
CA ILE A 55 2.82 -3.18 -9.99
C ILE A 55 3.56 -4.47 -9.62
N ALA A 56 4.71 -4.76 -10.23
CA ALA A 56 5.50 -5.94 -9.91
C ALA A 56 5.99 -5.90 -8.46
N ARG A 57 6.56 -4.77 -8.01
CA ARG A 57 7.01 -4.57 -6.62
C ARG A 57 5.85 -4.65 -5.63
N LEU A 58 4.72 -4.04 -5.95
CA LEU A 58 3.54 -4.05 -5.08
C LEU A 58 2.98 -5.47 -4.93
N ASN A 59 2.87 -6.23 -6.03
CA ASN A 59 2.44 -7.62 -5.98
C ASN A 59 3.41 -8.51 -5.19
N GLU A 60 4.72 -8.30 -5.34
CA GLU A 60 5.73 -9.02 -4.55
C GLU A 60 5.58 -8.73 -3.05
N SER A 61 5.35 -7.48 -2.68
CA SER A 61 5.09 -7.11 -1.28
C SER A 61 3.80 -7.72 -0.72
N ILE A 62 2.75 -7.82 -1.53
CA ILE A 62 1.49 -8.47 -1.15
C ILE A 62 1.72 -9.96 -0.91
N ALA A 63 2.45 -10.61 -1.82
CA ALA A 63 2.77 -12.03 -1.69
C ALA A 63 3.60 -12.32 -0.43
N ALA A 64 4.62 -11.50 -0.15
CA ALA A 64 5.44 -11.62 1.05
C ALA A 64 4.61 -11.45 2.33
N LYS A 65 3.77 -10.40 2.41
CA LYS A 65 2.89 -10.15 3.56
C LYS A 65 1.86 -11.27 3.76
N GLN A 66 1.33 -11.81 2.66
CA GLN A 66 0.35 -12.89 2.73
C GLN A 66 0.99 -14.18 3.24
N ALA A 67 2.21 -14.50 2.81
CA ALA A 67 2.97 -15.63 3.32
C ALA A 67 3.29 -15.50 4.82
N GLU A 68 3.68 -14.30 5.26
CA GLU A 68 3.92 -14.00 6.68
C GLU A 68 2.64 -14.17 7.51
N LYS A 69 1.50 -13.66 7.03
CA LYS A 69 0.20 -13.83 7.69
C LYS A 69 -0.16 -15.30 7.84
N ASP A 70 0.02 -16.09 6.78
CA ASP A 70 -0.38 -17.49 6.80
C ASP A 70 0.52 -18.31 7.75
N ALA A 71 1.82 -18.00 7.82
CA ALA A 71 2.74 -18.59 8.81
C ALA A 71 2.36 -18.23 10.26
N LEU A 72 2.01 -16.97 10.52
CA LEU A 72 1.55 -16.54 11.85
C LEU A 72 0.22 -17.20 12.24
N LEU A 73 -0.71 -17.38 11.30
CA LEU A 73 -1.97 -18.07 11.56
C LEU A 73 -1.75 -19.56 11.85
N GLU A 74 -0.79 -20.19 11.19
CA GLU A 74 -0.39 -21.57 11.50
C GLU A 74 0.21 -21.68 12.89
N GLU A 75 1.04 -20.72 13.31
CA GLU A 75 1.58 -20.64 14.67
C GLU A 75 0.46 -20.44 15.70
N ILE A 76 -0.48 -19.51 15.46
CA ILE A 76 -1.64 -19.30 16.33
C ILE A 76 -2.51 -20.56 16.42
N GLY A 77 -2.71 -21.28 15.30
CA GLY A 77 -3.47 -22.52 15.29
C GLY A 77 -2.87 -23.61 16.21
N GLN A 78 -1.57 -23.60 16.44
CA GLN A 78 -0.92 -24.50 17.41
C GLN A 78 -1.26 -24.15 18.87
N TYR A 79 -1.60 -22.89 19.14
CA TYR A 79 -2.01 -22.41 20.45
C TYR A 79 -3.53 -22.49 20.71
N ASP A 80 -4.32 -22.93 19.72
CA ASP A 80 -5.79 -23.04 19.86
C ASP A 80 -6.22 -24.27 20.69
N ASP A 81 -5.29 -25.18 21.01
CA ASP A 81 -5.57 -26.26 21.95
C ASP A 81 -5.60 -25.72 23.39
N GLU A 82 -6.81 -25.52 23.89
CA GLU A 82 -7.11 -25.04 25.25
C GLU A 82 -6.45 -25.92 26.35
N ALA A 83 -6.16 -27.21 26.08
CA ALA A 83 -5.42 -28.06 26.99
C ALA A 83 -3.93 -27.69 27.04
N PHE A 84 -3.33 -27.33 25.90
CA PHE A 84 -1.94 -26.89 25.81
C PHE A 84 -1.73 -25.55 26.53
N VAL A 85 -2.62 -24.58 26.30
CA VAL A 85 -2.58 -23.27 26.97
C VAL A 85 -2.72 -23.43 28.48
N ARG A 86 -3.66 -24.27 28.96
CA ARG A 86 -3.81 -24.54 30.40
C ARG A 86 -2.56 -25.18 31.01
N GLN A 87 -1.91 -26.10 30.31
CA GLN A 87 -0.66 -26.71 30.79
C GLN A 87 0.50 -25.69 30.82
N GLU A 88 0.66 -24.88 29.78
CA GLU A 88 1.76 -23.91 29.69
C GLU A 88 1.59 -22.76 30.67
N ALA A 89 0.36 -22.26 30.85
CA ALA A 89 0.05 -21.26 31.86
C ALA A 89 0.31 -21.80 33.27
N ARG A 90 -0.06 -23.05 33.58
CA ARG A 90 0.25 -23.64 34.90
C ARG A 90 1.76 -23.84 35.09
N ARG A 91 2.50 -24.23 34.05
CA ARG A 91 3.97 -24.42 34.10
C ARG A 91 4.73 -23.11 34.28
N ARG A 92 4.40 -22.06 33.51
CA ARG A 92 5.15 -20.80 33.50
C ARG A 92 4.62 -19.75 34.47
N LEU A 93 3.31 -19.68 34.64
CA LEU A 93 2.63 -18.62 35.41
C LEU A 93 2.02 -19.13 36.72
N GLY A 94 2.04 -20.45 36.96
CA GLY A 94 1.48 -21.04 38.18
C GLY A 94 -0.03 -20.86 38.32
N VAL A 95 -0.75 -20.61 37.23
CA VAL A 95 -2.21 -20.42 37.29
C VAL A 95 -2.94 -21.73 37.61
N ILE A 96 -4.06 -21.59 38.30
CA ILE A 96 -4.92 -22.69 38.75
C ILE A 96 -6.35 -22.45 38.26
N GLU A 97 -7.13 -23.52 38.09
CA GLU A 97 -8.52 -23.39 37.65
C GLU A 97 -9.39 -22.79 38.77
N PRO A 98 -10.47 -22.04 38.43
CA PRO A 98 -11.37 -21.50 39.43
C PRO A 98 -11.96 -22.62 40.31
N GLY A 99 -11.69 -22.58 41.61
CA GLY A 99 -12.15 -23.59 42.57
C GLY A 99 -11.07 -24.60 43.01
N GLU A 100 -9.87 -24.55 42.43
CA GLU A 100 -8.73 -25.33 42.91
C GLU A 100 -8.03 -24.61 44.08
N THR A 101 -7.52 -25.36 45.07
CA THR A 101 -6.82 -24.78 46.23
C THR A 101 -5.31 -24.99 46.08
N ALA A 102 -4.54 -23.91 45.99
CA ALA A 102 -3.08 -23.98 45.92
C ALA A 102 -2.49 -24.31 47.30
N TRP A 103 -1.83 -25.47 47.42
CA TRP A 103 -1.12 -25.86 48.63
C TRP A 103 0.35 -25.47 48.52
N ARG A 104 0.83 -24.64 49.44
CA ARG A 104 2.26 -24.33 49.58
C ARG A 104 2.84 -25.11 50.75
N ILE A 105 3.86 -25.91 50.48
CA ILE A 105 4.61 -26.62 51.51
C ILE A 105 5.52 -25.61 52.20
N VAL A 106 5.29 -25.38 53.49
CA VAL A 106 6.14 -24.56 54.35
C VAL A 106 6.84 -25.49 55.33
N ASP A 107 8.09 -25.82 55.06
CA ASP A 107 8.92 -26.63 55.95
C ASP A 107 10.01 -25.73 56.56
N PRO A 108 10.08 -25.61 57.91
CA PRO A 108 11.08 -24.79 58.60
C PRO A 108 12.53 -25.29 58.44
N ARG A 109 12.77 -26.46 57.83
CA ARG A 109 14.10 -27.01 57.53
C ARG A 109 14.58 -26.73 56.11
N LEU A 110 13.70 -26.26 55.21
CA LEU A 110 14.11 -25.79 53.89
C LEU A 110 14.69 -24.38 54.04
N THR A 111 15.99 -24.23 53.81
CA THR A 111 16.59 -22.91 53.56
C THR A 111 15.86 -22.29 52.36
N PRO A 112 15.40 -21.04 52.44
CA PRO A 112 14.73 -20.39 51.32
C PRO A 112 15.76 -20.12 50.21
N GLU A 113 16.06 -21.13 49.41
CA GLU A 113 16.77 -20.97 48.16
C GLU A 113 15.83 -20.24 47.20
N SER A 114 16.02 -18.91 47.13
CA SER A 114 15.44 -18.02 46.12
C SER A 114 13.98 -18.33 45.79
N SER A 115 13.05 -17.94 46.67
CA SER A 115 11.66 -17.87 46.26
C SER A 115 11.58 -16.92 45.07
N VAL A 116 11.13 -17.43 43.92
CA VAL A 116 10.77 -16.63 42.73
C VAL A 116 9.44 -15.89 42.99
N THR A 117 9.26 -15.41 44.22
CA THR A 117 8.15 -14.55 44.58
C THR A 117 8.65 -13.15 44.30
N THR A 118 8.16 -12.54 43.23
CA THR A 118 8.29 -11.10 43.04
C THR A 118 7.62 -10.43 44.22
N SER A 119 8.42 -10.00 45.19
CA SER A 119 7.96 -9.14 46.28
C SER A 119 7.46 -7.85 45.63
N SER A 120 6.15 -7.60 45.68
CA SER A 120 5.57 -6.30 45.36
C SER A 120 6.02 -5.30 46.42
N THR A 121 7.22 -4.77 46.29
CA THR A 121 7.71 -3.63 47.07
C THR A 121 8.52 -2.76 46.14
N ASP A 122 7.77 -2.04 45.31
CA ASP A 122 7.97 -0.64 44.91
C ASP A 122 7.03 -0.40 43.73
N GLU A 123 5.79 0.01 44.03
CA GLU A 123 4.89 0.60 43.03
C GLU A 123 5.46 1.97 42.62
N ALA A 124 6.46 1.97 41.73
CA ALA A 124 6.40 2.93 40.65
C ALA A 124 5.14 2.55 39.84
N VAL A 125 4.25 3.51 39.60
CA VAL A 125 3.12 3.34 38.67
C VAL A 125 3.72 3.12 37.29
N GLN A 126 4.11 1.88 37.02
CA GLN A 126 4.48 1.44 35.69
C GLN A 126 3.18 1.19 34.95
N PRO A 127 3.02 1.73 33.73
CA PRO A 127 1.85 1.45 32.93
C PRO A 127 1.68 -0.06 32.81
N GLU A 128 0.44 -0.54 32.96
CA GLU A 128 0.13 -1.94 32.79
C GLU A 128 0.64 -2.40 31.42
N TRP A 129 1.13 -3.64 31.32
CA TRP A 129 1.76 -4.14 30.10
C TRP A 129 0.87 -3.98 28.86
N TYR A 130 -0.45 -4.05 29.05
CA TYR A 130 -1.46 -3.83 28.02
C TYR A 130 -1.48 -2.37 27.55
N GLU A 131 -1.36 -1.38 28.46
CA GLU A 131 -1.33 0.04 28.11
C GLU A 131 -0.11 0.38 27.23
N VAL A 132 1.07 -0.17 27.57
CA VAL A 132 2.29 -0.03 26.76
C VAL A 132 2.10 -0.62 25.36
N LEU A 133 1.40 -1.75 25.26
CA LEU A 133 1.12 -2.41 24.00
C LEU A 133 0.18 -1.59 23.11
N TRP A 134 -0.90 -1.03 23.67
CA TRP A 134 -1.79 -0.17 22.91
C TRP A 134 -1.17 1.16 22.54
N ASP A 135 -0.32 1.73 23.39
CA ASP A 135 0.42 2.94 23.05
C ASP A 135 1.33 2.74 21.85
N SER A 136 1.94 1.56 21.69
CA SER A 136 2.76 1.22 20.52
C SER A 136 1.97 1.14 19.21
N VAL A 137 0.69 0.75 19.26
CA VAL A 137 -0.21 0.68 18.10
C VAL A 137 -0.85 2.03 17.82
N ALA A 138 -1.18 2.78 18.86
CA ALA A 138 -1.80 4.10 18.79
C ALA A 138 -0.80 5.20 18.40
N THR A 139 0.48 5.04 18.74
CA THR A 139 1.54 5.94 18.32
C THR A 139 1.82 5.75 16.82
N SER A 140 1.20 6.59 16.00
CA SER A 140 1.62 6.80 14.62
C SER A 140 3.10 7.22 14.61
N PRO A 141 3.93 6.74 13.68
CA PRO A 141 5.30 7.24 13.55
C PRO A 141 5.23 8.75 13.36
N SER A 142 5.74 9.48 14.36
CA SER A 142 5.96 10.91 14.23
C SER A 142 6.87 11.12 13.01
N PRO A 143 6.53 11.99 12.04
CA PRO A 143 7.43 12.28 10.95
C PRO A 143 8.74 12.78 11.57
N ALA A 144 9.79 11.97 11.39
CA ALA A 144 11.10 12.15 11.97
C ALA A 144 11.47 13.63 12.02
N GLY A 145 11.64 14.14 13.25
CA GLY A 145 12.27 15.42 13.46
C GLY A 145 13.64 15.39 12.78
N ASP A 146 13.75 16.17 11.69
CA ASP A 146 14.95 16.91 11.31
C ASP A 146 16.28 16.21 11.66
N MET A 147 16.47 15.01 11.11
CA MET A 147 17.76 14.32 11.12
C MET A 147 18.66 14.96 10.06
N HIS A 148 19.26 16.09 10.41
CA HIS A 148 20.25 16.79 9.60
C HIS A 148 21.52 15.92 9.50
N LEU A 149 21.61 15.10 8.44
CA LEU A 149 22.82 14.33 8.18
C LEU A 149 23.90 15.26 7.60
N PRO A 150 25.09 15.38 8.22
CA PRO A 150 26.20 16.07 7.58
C PRO A 150 26.70 15.21 6.41
N VAL A 151 26.56 15.74 5.20
CA VAL A 151 27.17 15.22 3.98
C VAL A 151 28.69 15.43 4.09
N GLN A 152 29.47 14.35 3.99
CA GLN A 152 30.84 14.39 3.49
C GLN A 152 30.85 13.84 2.06
#